data_AF-A0A5A9GTJ0-F1
#
_entry.id   AF-A0A5A9GTJ0-F1
#
_cell.length_a   1.000
_cell.length_b   1.000
_cell.length_c   1.000
_cell.angle_alpha   90.00
_cell.angle_beta   90.00
_cell.angle_gamma   90.00
#
_symmetry.space_group_name_H-M   'P 1'
#
loop_
_entity.id
_entity.type
_entity.pdbx_description
1 polymer ?
#
loop_
_entity_poly.entity_id
_entity_poly.type
_entity_poly.pdbx_seq_one_letter_code
_entity_poly.pdbx_strand_id
1 'polypeptide(L)'
;MTFDDTASDRGVPFHPSPSLPPSLPMGRMIEMAFTGLWVIRRKGALVEIGGRLCWPDRGSLGRAAAEAGIPLSDIVVHTGRLDSGKR
;
A
#
# COMPACT_ATOMS: atom_id res chain seq x y z
N MET A 1 65.28 3.02 -9.44
CA MET A 1 64.31 2.20 -8.71
C MET A 1 63.12 3.08 -8.41
N THR A 2 62.02 2.81 -9.12
CA THR A 2 60.76 3.55 -9.17
C THR A 2 59.84 2.90 -8.13
N PHE A 3 59.23 3.67 -7.23
CA PHE A 3 58.15 3.16 -6.37
C PHE A 3 56.84 3.72 -6.92
N ASP A 4 56.14 2.83 -7.60
CA ASP A 4 54.88 3.04 -8.28
C ASP A 4 53.72 3.06 -7.27
N ASP A 5 52.82 3.99 -7.52
CA ASP A 5 51.52 4.21 -6.88
C ASP A 5 50.61 3.01 -7.12
N THR A 6 49.97 2.47 -6.07
CA THR A 6 48.63 1.87 -6.15
C THR A 6 48.13 1.65 -4.72
N ALA A 7 47.45 2.67 -4.17
CA ALA A 7 46.53 2.44 -3.06
C ALA A 7 45.36 1.64 -3.62
N SER A 8 45.26 0.35 -3.25
CA SER A 8 44.12 -0.49 -3.54
C SER A 8 42.85 0.11 -2.93
N ASP A 9 42.09 0.82 -3.75
CA ASP A 9 40.65 1.00 -3.61
C ASP A 9 40.01 -0.40 -3.59
N ARG A 10 39.79 -0.93 -2.39
CA ARG A 10 38.96 -2.13 -2.21
C ARG A 10 37.52 -1.66 -2.29
N GLY A 11 37.04 -1.45 -3.52
CA GLY A 11 35.63 -1.35 -3.82
C GLY A 11 34.91 -2.56 -3.23
N VAL A 12 34.10 -2.30 -2.20
CA VAL A 12 33.21 -3.30 -1.64
C VAL A 12 32.27 -3.72 -2.77
N PRO A 13 32.15 -5.02 -3.12
CA PRO A 13 31.17 -5.42 -4.11
C PRO A 13 29.80 -5.03 -3.57
N PHE A 14 29.13 -4.12 -4.28
CA PHE A 14 27.71 -3.85 -4.08
C PHE A 14 26.98 -5.17 -4.30
N HIS A 15 26.71 -5.90 -3.22
CA HIS A 15 25.72 -6.95 -3.24
C HIS A 15 24.38 -6.23 -3.45
N PRO A 16 23.69 -6.40 -4.60
CA PRO A 16 22.30 -5.99 -4.66
C PRO A 16 21.58 -6.83 -3.60
N SER A 17 21.13 -6.17 -2.52
CA SER A 17 20.18 -6.78 -1.58
C SER A 17 19.09 -7.44 -2.43
N PRO A 18 18.68 -8.70 -2.13
CA PRO A 18 17.59 -9.32 -2.85
C PRO A 18 16.40 -8.37 -2.74
N SER A 19 16.07 -7.73 -3.86
CA SER A 19 15.00 -6.77 -3.96
C SER A 19 13.76 -7.47 -3.44
N LEU A 20 13.27 -7.03 -2.29
CA LEU A 20 11.98 -7.45 -1.75
C LEU A 20 11.01 -7.48 -2.94
N PRO A 21 10.26 -8.58 -3.18
CA PRO A 21 9.37 -8.65 -4.33
C PRO A 21 8.55 -7.36 -4.37
N PRO A 22 8.39 -6.71 -5.54
CA PRO A 22 7.65 -5.47 -5.62
C PRO A 22 6.31 -5.73 -4.96
N SER A 23 6.08 -5.08 -3.81
CA SER A 23 4.93 -5.38 -2.96
C SER A 23 3.70 -5.33 -3.86
N LEU A 24 3.06 -6.49 -4.08
CA LEU A 24 1.85 -6.58 -4.89
C LEU A 24 0.95 -5.45 -4.44
N PRO A 25 0.51 -4.55 -5.33
CA PRO A 25 -0.11 -3.30 -4.90
C PRO A 25 -1.38 -3.66 -4.15
N MET A 26 -1.34 -3.57 -2.83
CA MET A 26 -2.44 -3.94 -1.94
C MET A 26 -3.57 -2.93 -2.11
N GLY A 27 -4.80 -3.40 -1.98
CA GLY A 27 -5.95 -2.52 -1.86
C GLY A 27 -5.89 -1.77 -0.53
N ARG A 28 -6.03 -0.45 -0.56
CA ARG A 28 -6.25 0.34 0.66
C ARG A 28 -7.74 0.44 0.91
N MET A 29 -8.15 0.14 2.15
CA MET A 29 -9.51 0.39 2.62
C MET A 29 -9.67 1.88 2.91
N ILE A 30 -10.76 2.46 2.44
CA ILE A 30 -11.13 3.83 2.71
C ILE A 30 -12.55 3.84 3.26
N GLU A 31 -12.73 4.43 4.44
CA GLU A 31 -14.04 4.76 5.00
C GLU A 31 -14.40 6.19 4.61
N MET A 32 -15.49 6.35 3.88
CA MET A 32 -16.13 7.63 3.57
C MET A 32 -16.98 8.04 4.78
N ALA A 33 -16.36 8.67 5.77
CA ALA A 33 -16.96 8.86 7.10
C ALA A 33 -18.29 9.61 7.09
N PHE A 34 -18.52 10.52 6.14
CA PHE A 34 -19.78 11.24 6.02
C PHE A 34 -20.95 10.34 5.57
N THR A 35 -20.69 9.37 4.70
CA THR A 35 -21.72 8.46 4.18
C THR A 35 -21.72 7.10 4.86
N GLY A 36 -20.68 6.78 5.64
CA GLY A 36 -20.45 5.46 6.22
C GLY A 36 -20.06 4.39 5.19
N LEU A 37 -19.82 4.77 3.93
CA LEU A 37 -19.49 3.82 2.86
C LEU A 37 -18.02 3.44 2.88
N TRP A 38 -17.76 2.19 2.53
CA TRP A 38 -16.42 1.61 2.46
C TRP A 38 -16.04 1.36 1.02
N VAL A 39 -14.82 1.71 0.62
CA VAL A 39 -14.30 1.49 -0.75
C VAL A 39 -12.87 0.96 -0.73
N ILE A 40 -12.44 0.32 -1.83
CA ILE A 40 -11.06 -0.14 -2.01
C ILE A 40 -10.39 0.73 -3.06
N ARG A 41 -9.20 1.27 -2.75
CA ARG A 41 -8.34 1.93 -3.74
C ARG A 41 -7.09 1.10 -4.02
N ARG A 42 -6.81 0.81 -5.28
CA ARG A 42 -5.62 0.07 -5.73
C ARG A 42 -5.02 0.75 -6.95
N LYS A 43 -3.69 0.94 -6.97
CA LYS A 43 -2.98 1.64 -8.06
C LYS A 43 -3.60 3.01 -8.45
N GLY A 44 -4.15 3.73 -7.48
CA GLY A 44 -4.77 5.05 -7.71
C GLY A 44 -6.22 5.03 -8.16
N ALA A 45 -6.82 3.87 -8.45
CA ALA A 45 -8.21 3.74 -8.87
C ALA A 45 -9.07 3.04 -7.81
N LEU A 46 -10.39 3.29 -7.82
CA LEU A 46 -11.34 2.48 -7.07
C LEU A 46 -11.46 1.10 -7.72
N VAL A 47 -11.56 0.07 -6.88
CA VAL A 47 -11.68 -1.31 -7.34
C VAL A 47 -13.14 -1.72 -7.35
N GLU A 48 -13.61 -2.12 -8.52
CA GLU A 48 -14.91 -2.77 -8.67
C GLU A 48 -14.78 -4.27 -8.37
N ILE A 49 -15.67 -4.80 -7.55
CA ILE A 49 -15.79 -6.23 -7.27
C ILE A 49 -17.23 -6.62 -7.50
N GLY A 50 -17.47 -7.51 -8.47
CA GLY A 50 -18.82 -7.98 -8.79
C GLY A 50 -19.78 -6.84 -9.20
N GLY A 51 -19.30 -5.84 -9.94
CA GLY A 51 -20.11 -4.69 -10.35
C GLY A 51 -20.35 -3.64 -9.25
N ARG A 52 -19.70 -3.79 -8.09
CA ARG A 52 -19.88 -2.90 -6.93
C ARG A 52 -18.58 -2.19 -6.56
N LEU A 53 -18.67 -0.89 -6.31
CA LEU A 53 -17.53 -0.03 -5.91
C LEU A 53 -17.52 0.35 -4.43
N CYS A 54 -18.65 0.20 -3.73
CA CYS A 54 -18.81 0.64 -2.35
C CYS A 54 -19.63 -0.34 -1.51
N TRP A 55 -19.29 -0.50 -0.24
CA TRP A 55 -19.92 -1.41 0.72
C TRP A 55 -20.44 -0.66 1.94
N PRO A 56 -21.45 -1.21 2.64
CA PRO A 56 -22.05 -0.54 3.79
C PRO A 56 -21.20 -0.65 5.06
N ASP A 57 -20.28 -1.62 5.13
CA ASP A 57 -19.44 -1.87 6.30
C ASP A 57 -18.10 -2.51 5.91
N ARG A 58 -17.12 -2.42 6.82
CA ARG A 58 -15.77 -2.96 6.65
C ARG A 58 -15.75 -4.47 6.42
N GLY A 59 -16.62 -5.21 7.11
CA GLY A 59 -16.67 -6.68 7.03
C GLY A 59 -17.11 -7.14 5.65
N SER A 60 -18.19 -6.56 5.13
CA SER A 60 -18.70 -6.81 3.79
C SER A 60 -17.66 -6.50 2.70
N LEU A 61 -16.94 -5.38 2.84
CA LEU A 61 -15.82 -5.04 1.93
C LEU A 61 -14.70 -6.08 2.02
N GLY A 62 -14.28 -6.44 3.23
CA GLY A 62 -13.21 -7.40 3.46
C GLY A 62 -13.53 -8.79 2.88
N ARG A 63 -14.78 -9.23 3.02
CA ARG A 63 -15.27 -10.46 2.39
C ARG A 63 -15.23 -10.39 0.87
N ALA A 64 -15.74 -9.32 0.28
CA ALA A 64 -15.70 -9.14 -1.18
C ALA A 64 -14.25 -9.11 -1.71
N ALA A 65 -13.34 -8.45 -1.00
CA ALA A 65 -11.92 -8.43 -1.35
C ALA A 65 -11.28 -9.82 -1.27
N ALA A 66 -11.59 -10.59 -0.22
CA ALA A 66 -11.09 -11.96 -0.06
C ALA A 66 -11.61 -12.88 -1.17
N GLU A 67 -12.91 -12.80 -1.49
CA GLU A 67 -13.54 -13.55 -2.58
C GLU A 67 -12.93 -13.18 -3.96
N ALA A 68 -12.53 -11.93 -4.14
CA ALA A 68 -11.87 -11.44 -5.36
C ALA A 68 -10.34 -11.64 -5.39
N GLY A 69 -9.74 -12.22 -4.33
CA GLY A 69 -8.28 -12.41 -4.24
C GLY A 69 -7.49 -11.09 -4.16
N ILE A 70 -8.09 -10.02 -3.64
CA ILE A 70 -7.45 -8.71 -3.50
C ILE A 70 -6.85 -8.61 -2.09
N PRO A 71 -5.51 -8.62 -1.94
CA PRO A 71 -4.89 -8.40 -0.64
C PRO A 71 -5.14 -6.95 -0.20
N LEU A 72 -5.63 -6.78 1.03
CA LEU A 72 -5.89 -5.48 1.63
C LEU A 72 -4.76 -5.08 2.58
N SER A 73 -4.44 -3.79 2.61
CA SER A 73 -3.56 -3.21 3.63
C SER A 73 -4.32 -3.09 4.96
N ASP A 74 -3.62 -3.32 6.07
CA ASP A 74 -4.15 -3.11 7.43
C ASP A 74 -4.43 -1.63 7.76
N ILE A 75 -3.94 -0.69 6.93
CA ILE A 75 -4.15 0.74 7.12
C ILE A 75 -5.49 1.15 6.50
N VAL A 76 -6.38 1.66 7.34
CA VAL A 76 -7.64 2.28 6.92
C VAL A 76 -7.47 3.79 6.81
N VAL A 77 -7.96 4.36 5.70
CA VAL A 77 -8.02 5.82 5.52
C VAL A 77 -9.45 6.28 5.82
N HIS A 78 -9.61 7.20 6.76
CA HIS A 78 -10.90 7.82 7.06
C HIS A 78 -10.98 9.15 6.33
N THR A 79 -11.90 9.30 5.36
CA THR A 79 -12.11 10.55 4.62
C THR A 79 -13.36 11.26 5.13
N GLY A 80 -13.31 12.60 5.22
CA GLY A 80 -14.44 13.39 5.71
C GLY A 80 -14.61 13.39 7.23
N ARG A 81 -13.77 12.66 7.97
CA ARG A 81 -13.59 12.86 9.40
C ARG A 81 -12.70 14.10 9.57
N LEU A 82 -13.32 15.26 9.75
CA LEU A 82 -12.62 16.39 10.34
C LEU A 82 -12.36 15.98 11.78
N ASP A 83 -11.11 15.65 12.12
CA ASP A 83 -10.70 15.70 13.52
C ASP A 83 -11.06 17.10 14.00
N SER A 84 -12.14 17.20 14.78
CA SER A 84 -12.41 18.39 15.58
C SER A 84 -11.34 18.39 16.66
N GLY A 85 -10.13 18.79 16.26
CA GLY A 85 -9.01 19.03 17.13
C GLY A 85 -9.49 19.99 18.19
N LYS A 86 -9.89 19.44 19.33
CA LYS A 86 -10.13 20.17 20.55
C LYS A 86 -8.75 20.66 20.95
N ARG A 87 -8.47 21.91 20.60
CA ARG A 87 -7.30 22.65 21.05
C ARG A 87 -7.65 23.37 22.34
#